data_AF-A0A1J3IS07-F1
#
_entry.id   AF-A0A1J3IS07-F1
#
_cell.length_a   1.000
_cell.length_b   1.000
_cell.length_c   1.000
_cell.angle_alpha   90.00
_cell.angle_beta   90.00
_cell.angle_gamma   90.00
#
_symmetry.space_group_name_H-M   'P 1'
#
loop_
_entity.id
_entity.type
_entity.pdbx_description
1 polymer ?
#
loop_
_entity_poly.entity_id
_entity_poly.type
_entity_poly.pdbx_seq_one_letter_code
_entity_poly.pdbx_strand_id
1 'polypeptide(L)'
;VKQKWKEALVYVANIAGESSHNWDNEADMIETIAMSISNELNSTPSQAFDSLVGINAHIREMESLLCLESTEVKMVGIWGPAGIGKTTIARALFNRLSENFQHT
;
A
#
# COMPACT_ATOMS: atom_id res chain seq x y z
N VAL A 1 32.22 -9.77 -29.38
CA VAL A 1 31.86 -9.09 -28.11
C VAL A 1 31.44 -7.64 -28.35
N LYS A 2 32.27 -6.80 -29.00
CA LYS A 2 31.96 -5.39 -29.31
C LYS A 2 30.60 -5.16 -30.01
N GLN A 3 30.28 -6.00 -31.01
CA GLN A 3 29.01 -5.89 -31.73
C GLN A 3 27.80 -6.18 -30.84
N LYS A 4 27.87 -7.22 -30.00
CA LYS A 4 26.81 -7.56 -29.03
C LYS A 4 26.56 -6.44 -28.03
N TRP A 5 27.60 -5.75 -27.57
CA TRP A 5 27.45 -4.58 -26.69
C TRP A 5 26.80 -3.39 -27.40
N LYS A 6 27.15 -3.15 -28.67
CA LYS A 6 26.54 -2.08 -29.46
C LYS A 6 25.03 -2.31 -29.63
N GLU A 7 24.64 -3.55 -29.93
CA GLU A 7 23.24 -3.94 -30.04
C GLU A 7 22.50 -3.81 -28.71
N ALA A 8 23.10 -4.27 -27.60
CA ALA A 8 22.50 -4.16 -26.26
C ALA A 8 22.30 -2.70 -25.81
N LEU A 9 23.26 -1.81 -26.08
CA LEU A 9 23.14 -0.39 -25.73
C LEU A 9 22.03 0.30 -26.53
N VAL A 10 21.92 0.03 -27.83
CA VAL A 10 20.82 0.54 -28.65
C VAL A 10 19.48 0.03 -28.12
N TYR A 11 19.41 -1.24 -27.72
CA TYR A 11 18.20 -1.79 -27.13
C TYR A 11 17.81 -1.08 -25.83
N VAL A 12 18.72 -0.99 -24.86
CA VAL A 12 18.44 -0.35 -23.55
C VAL A 12 18.11 1.14 -23.69
N ALA A 13 18.76 1.87 -24.60
CA ALA A 13 18.48 3.29 -24.82
C ALA A 13 17.08 3.58 -25.38
N ASN A 14 16.43 2.58 -25.99
CA ASN A 14 15.06 2.70 -26.49
C ASN A 14 13.99 2.26 -25.48
N ILE A 15 14.40 1.73 -24.31
CA ILE A 15 13.46 1.42 -23.23
C ILE A 15 13.06 2.74 -22.56
N ALA A 16 11.77 3.03 -22.52
CA ALA A 16 11.26 4.18 -21.77
C ALA A 16 11.57 4.00 -20.28
N GLY A 17 12.16 5.01 -19.66
CA GLY A 17 12.55 5.00 -18.25
C GLY A 17 12.56 6.41 -17.66
N GLU A 18 13.03 6.51 -16.42
CA GLU A 18 13.09 7.78 -15.69
C GLU A 18 14.40 8.53 -15.95
N SER A 19 14.33 9.86 -16.07
CA SER A 19 15.49 10.74 -16.21
C SER A 19 15.58 11.66 -15.01
N SER A 20 16.74 11.70 -14.36
CA SER A 20 16.98 12.58 -13.20
C SER A 20 16.77 14.07 -13.50
N HIS A 21 16.86 14.50 -14.76
CA HIS A 21 16.63 15.89 -15.15
C HIS A 21 15.15 16.30 -15.10
N ASN A 22 14.24 15.33 -14.99
CA ASN A 22 12.81 15.59 -14.90
C ASN A 22 12.32 15.79 -13.45
N TRP A 23 13.22 15.68 -12.47
CA TRP A 23 12.88 15.65 -11.05
C TRP A 23 13.67 16.71 -10.29
N ASP A 24 12.97 17.47 -9.43
CA ASP A 24 13.58 18.47 -8.55
C ASP A 24 14.19 17.83 -7.29
N ASN A 25 13.75 16.62 -6.93
CA ASN A 25 14.14 15.89 -5.73
C ASN A 25 14.39 14.40 -6.04
N GLU A 26 15.54 13.89 -5.62
CA GLU A 26 15.91 12.49 -5.82
C GLU A 26 15.01 11.54 -5.03
N ALA A 27 14.54 11.95 -3.85
CA ALA A 27 13.67 11.09 -3.04
C ALA A 27 12.33 10.81 -3.74
N ASP A 28 11.72 11.82 -4.37
CA ASP A 28 10.45 11.67 -5.08
C ASP A 28 10.62 10.81 -6.34
N MET A 29 11.77 10.92 -7.02
CA MET A 29 12.13 10.05 -8.14
C MET A 29 12.25 8.59 -7.69
N ILE A 30 12.96 8.34 -6.58
CA ILE A 30 13.13 7.00 -6.01
C ILE A 30 11.77 6.42 -5.59
N GLU A 31 10.94 7.20 -4.92
CA GLU A 31 9.60 6.78 -4.50
C GLU A 31 8.74 6.38 -5.71
N THR A 32 8.77 7.20 -6.77
CA THR A 32 8.03 6.91 -8.00
C THR A 32 8.50 5.62 -8.68
N ILE A 33 9.82 5.41 -8.78
CA ILE A 33 10.39 4.17 -9.35
C ILE A 33 9.99 2.96 -8.50
N ALA A 34 10.10 3.07 -7.16
CA ALA A 34 9.73 2.00 -6.25
C ALA A 34 8.23 1.66 -6.34
N MET A 35 7.36 2.68 -6.39
CA MET A 35 5.92 2.52 -6.58
C MET A 35 5.58 1.85 -7.91
N SER A 36 6.22 2.28 -9.01
CA SER A 36 6.02 1.68 -10.33
C SER A 36 6.37 0.19 -10.32
N ILE A 37 7.54 -0.18 -9.78
CA ILE A 37 7.95 -1.58 -9.67
C ILE A 37 6.99 -2.38 -8.79
N SER A 38 6.58 -1.82 -7.64
CA SER A 38 5.64 -2.47 -6.72
C SER A 38 4.29 -2.79 -7.39
N ASN A 39 3.77 -1.83 -8.16
CA ASN A 39 2.51 -1.96 -8.91
C ASN A 39 2.60 -3.01 -10.02
N GLU A 40 3.69 -3.02 -10.80
CA GLU A 40 3.93 -4.03 -11.84
C GLU A 40 4.03 -5.45 -11.26
N LEU A 41 4.60 -5.57 -10.06
CA LEU A 41 4.68 -6.83 -9.33
C LEU A 41 3.35 -7.25 -8.68
N ASN A 42 2.29 -6.45 -8.79
CA ASN A 42 1.03 -6.63 -8.07
C ASN A 42 1.25 -6.85 -6.58
N SER A 43 2.21 -6.13 -5.98
CA SER A 43 2.44 -6.11 -4.54
C SER A 43 1.32 -5.33 -3.85
N THR A 44 0.09 -5.82 -4.02
CA THR A 44 -1.09 -5.27 -3.39
C THR A 44 -1.05 -5.58 -1.89
N PRO A 45 -1.54 -4.67 -1.03
CA PRO A 45 -1.81 -4.99 0.35
C PRO A 45 -2.62 -6.28 0.42
N SER A 46 -2.16 -7.21 1.25
CA SER A 46 -2.70 -8.56 1.33
C SER A 46 -4.23 -8.56 1.43
N GLN A 47 -4.91 -9.07 0.39
CA GLN A 47 -6.34 -9.38 0.37
C GLN A 47 -6.71 -10.57 1.28
N ALA A 48 -5.81 -11.00 2.18
CA ALA A 48 -6.01 -12.17 3.03
C ALA A 48 -7.34 -12.14 3.83
N PHE A 49 -7.91 -10.95 4.04
CA PHE A 49 -9.15 -10.79 4.79
C PHE A 49 -10.41 -10.78 3.93
N ASP A 50 -10.33 -10.63 2.61
CA ASP A 50 -11.51 -10.55 1.73
C ASP A 50 -12.31 -11.87 1.69
N SER A 51 -11.66 -13.00 2.00
CA SER A 51 -12.29 -14.31 2.12
C SER A 51 -13.03 -14.53 3.46
N LEU A 52 -12.89 -13.63 4.43
CA LEU A 52 -13.52 -13.79 5.74
C LEU A 52 -15.00 -13.37 5.71
N VAL A 53 -15.86 -14.33 6.05
CA VAL A 53 -17.31 -14.10 6.12
C VAL A 53 -17.63 -13.01 7.15
N GLY A 54 -18.39 -12.00 6.73
CA GLY A 54 -18.89 -10.94 7.62
C GLY A 54 -17.89 -9.85 8.00
N ILE A 55 -16.61 -9.95 7.58
CA ILE A 55 -15.58 -8.97 7.98
C ILE A 55 -15.91 -7.55 7.51
N ASN A 56 -16.50 -7.41 6.32
CA ASN A 56 -16.87 -6.12 5.76
C ASN A 56 -17.92 -5.38 6.60
N ALA A 57 -18.80 -6.10 7.30
CA ALA A 57 -19.77 -5.48 8.21
C ALA A 57 -19.06 -4.88 9.42
N HIS A 58 -18.14 -5.64 10.04
CA HIS A 58 -17.34 -5.16 11.17
C HIS A 58 -16.44 -3.99 10.78
N ILE A 59 -15.82 -4.02 9.59
CA ILE A 59 -15.00 -2.90 9.11
C ILE A 59 -15.83 -1.63 8.96
N ARG A 60 -17.02 -1.70 8.34
CA ARG A 60 -17.90 -0.53 8.18
C ARG A 60 -18.34 0.06 9.51
N GLU A 61 -18.67 -0.79 10.49
CA GLU A 61 -19.01 -0.35 11.83
C GLU A 61 -17.83 0.37 12.50
N MET A 62 -16.63 -0.20 12.39
CA MET A 62 -15.40 0.41 12.93
C MET A 62 -15.05 1.74 12.22
N GLU A 63 -15.16 1.82 10.89
CA GLU A 63 -14.96 3.06 10.13
C GLU A 63 -15.93 4.16 10.58
N SER A 64 -17.20 3.80 10.84
CA SER A 64 -18.20 4.73 11.37
C SER A 64 -17.88 5.22 12.78
N LEU A 65 -17.38 4.34 13.66
CA LEU A 65 -16.98 4.72 15.03
C LEU A 65 -15.72 5.60 15.03
N LEU A 66 -14.77 5.29 14.15
CA LEU A 66 -13.54 6.07 14.00
C LEU A 66 -13.83 7.45 13.40
N CYS A 67 -14.81 7.55 12.49
CA CYS A 67 -15.21 8.80 11.84
C CYS A 67 -13.97 9.53 11.29
N LEU A 68 -13.33 8.92 10.29
CA LEU A 68 -12.03 9.32 9.75
C LEU A 68 -11.98 10.75 9.18
N GLU A 69 -13.14 11.35 8.90
CA GLU A 69 -13.27 12.74 8.46
C GLU A 69 -13.10 13.75 9.61
N SER A 70 -13.12 13.28 10.86
CA SER A 70 -12.93 14.11 12.06
C SER A 70 -11.44 14.34 12.32
N THR A 71 -11.08 15.57 12.72
CA THR A 71 -9.72 15.92 13.16
C THR A 71 -9.43 15.57 14.62
N GLU A 72 -10.41 15.01 15.33
CA GLU A 72 -10.27 14.64 16.74
C GLU A 72 -9.50 13.32 16.92
N VAL A 73 -8.75 13.22 18.02
CA VAL A 73 -8.12 11.97 18.42
C VAL A 73 -9.15 11.09 19.14
N LYS A 74 -9.44 9.92 18.57
CA LYS A 74 -10.42 8.97 19.10
C LYS A 74 -9.78 7.63 19.45
N MET A 75 -10.26 7.01 20.53
CA MET A 75 -9.88 5.66 20.92
C MET A 75 -11.12 4.76 20.86
N VAL A 76 -11.02 3.66 20.11
CA VAL A 76 -12.10 2.66 19.97
C VAL A 76 -11.56 1.31 20.42
N GLY A 77 -12.30 0.64 21.32
CA GLY A 77 -11.94 -0.67 21.85
C GLY A 77 -12.81 -1.78 21.26
N ILE A 78 -12.19 -2.91 20.92
CA ILE A 78 -12.90 -4.14 20.52
C ILE A 78 -12.88 -5.12 21.70
N TRP A 79 -14.04 -5.54 22.16
CA TRP A 79 -14.19 -6.40 23.34
C TRP A 79 -15.15 -7.57 23.06
N GLY A 80 -15.08 -8.62 23.89
CA GLY A 80 -15.90 -9.83 23.74
C GLY A 80 -15.16 -11.12 24.08
N PRO A 81 -15.84 -12.28 24.00
CA PRO A 81 -15.29 -13.58 24.38
C PRO A 81 -14.01 -13.98 23.66
N ALA A 82 -13.28 -14.95 24.21
CA ALA A 82 -12.14 -15.56 23.53
C ALA A 82 -12.59 -16.22 22.21
N GLY A 83 -11.76 -16.14 21.17
CA GLY A 83 -12.03 -16.78 19.87
C GLY A 83 -13.01 -16.05 18.93
N ILE A 84 -13.68 -14.97 19.36
CA ILE A 84 -14.70 -14.28 18.54
C ILE A 84 -14.14 -13.49 17.34
N GLY A 85 -12.82 -13.42 17.18
CA GLY A 85 -12.19 -12.74 16.04
C GLY A 85 -11.76 -11.27 16.26
N LYS A 86 -11.66 -10.80 17.50
CA LYS A 86 -11.23 -9.41 17.82
C LYS A 86 -9.94 -8.99 17.12
N THR A 87 -8.89 -9.81 17.24
CA THR A 87 -7.59 -9.59 16.60
C THR A 87 -7.68 -9.61 15.07
N THR A 88 -8.57 -10.46 14.53
CA THR A 88 -8.81 -10.56 13.09
C THR A 88 -9.44 -9.28 12.55
N ILE A 89 -10.45 -8.74 13.23
CA ILE A 89 -11.08 -7.46 12.88
C ILE A 89 -10.06 -6.33 12.95
N ALA A 90 -9.28 -6.23 14.04
CA ALA A 90 -8.26 -5.20 14.20
C ALA A 90 -7.21 -5.25 13.07
N ARG A 91 -6.76 -6.44 12.68
CA ARG A 91 -5.77 -6.61 11.61
C ARG A 91 -6.34 -6.28 10.24
N ALA A 92 -7.57 -6.69 9.94
CA ALA A 92 -8.24 -6.35 8.69
C ALA A 92 -8.45 -4.83 8.56
N LEU A 93 -8.82 -4.16 9.65
CA LEU A 93 -8.97 -2.71 9.70
C LEU A 93 -7.63 -1.99 9.48
N PHE A 94 -6.56 -2.45 10.15
CA PHE A 94 -5.21 -1.89 9.97
C PHE A 94 -4.74 -1.99 8.51
N ASN A 95 -4.87 -3.17 7.89
CA ASN A 95 -4.48 -3.37 6.50
C ASN A 95 -5.22 -2.44 5.53
N ARG A 96 -6.46 -2.06 5.85
CA ARG A 96 -7.27 -1.19 5.00
C ARG A 96 -7.03 0.29 5.21
N LEU A 97 -6.72 0.70 6.44
CA LEU A 97 -6.68 2.12 6.81
C LEU A 97 -5.27 2.67 7.02
N SER A 98 -4.26 1.83 7.26
CA SER A 98 -2.92 2.30 7.66
C SER A 98 -2.28 3.25 6.66
N GLU A 99 -2.47 3.04 5.36
CA GLU A 99 -1.94 3.90 4.29
C GLU A 99 -2.55 5.31 4.27
N ASN A 100 -3.72 5.50 4.90
CA ASN A 100 -4.35 6.82 5.01
C ASN A 100 -3.71 7.69 6.11
N PHE A 101 -2.78 7.12 6.89
CA PHE A 101 -2.08 7.81 7.96
C PHE A 101 -0.62 8.03 7.58
N GLN A 102 -0.06 9.16 8.01
CA GLN A 102 1.36 9.42 7.83
C GLN A 102 2.19 8.37 8.58
N HIS A 103 3.06 7.68 7.85
CA HIS A 103 4.10 6.84 8.44
C HIS A 103 5.14 7.78 9.08
N THR A 104 5.35 7.63 10.39
CA THR A 104 6.33 8.43 11.16
C THR A 104 7.70 7.78 11.11
#